data_AF-A0A7C9A9M4-F1
#
_entry.id   AF-A0A7C9A9M4-F1
#
_cell.length_a   1.000
_cell.length_b   1.000
_cell.length_c   1.000
_cell.angle_alpha   90.00
_cell.angle_beta   90.00
_cell.angle_gamma   90.00
#
_symmetry.space_group_name_H-M   'P 1'
#
loop_
_entity.id
_entity.type
_entity.pdbx_description
1 polymer ?
#
loop_
_entity_poly.entity_id
_entity_poly.type
_entity_poly.pdbx_seq_one_letter_code
_entity_poly.pdbx_strand_id
1 'polypeptide(L)'
;ANINYYILPVDHGQGGGLTLLPKNNTALCPLYVGQATDEDSKGLPVKFFPVDPEQNLLALATDVNIEFDAATICITSTVWSLTFEEGTGRRLVGIGGTLGNPGRETLSNWFNIQKAGSGEYDYKIVFCP
;
A
#
# COMPACT_ATOMS: atom_id res chain seq x y z
N ALA A 1 14.51 8.84 -1.59
CA ALA A 1 13.05 8.78 -1.42
C ALA A 1 12.37 10.02 -2.02
N ASN A 2 11.84 9.96 -3.25
CA ASN A 2 10.86 10.92 -3.82
C ASN A 2 10.40 10.51 -5.24
N ILE A 3 10.36 9.21 -5.54
CA ILE A 3 10.02 8.69 -6.86
C ILE A 3 8.65 8.07 -6.77
N ASN A 4 7.79 8.42 -7.73
CA ASN A 4 6.45 7.87 -7.85
C ASN A 4 6.49 6.57 -8.64
N TYR A 5 5.93 5.53 -8.03
CA TYR A 5 5.77 4.21 -8.64
C TYR A 5 4.29 3.89 -8.79
N TYR A 6 3.93 3.14 -9.83
CA TYR A 6 2.61 2.52 -9.93
C TYR A 6 2.77 1.03 -9.62
N ILE A 7 1.89 0.49 -8.78
CA ILE A 7 1.85 -0.94 -8.48
C ILE A 7 0.81 -1.57 -9.40
N LEU A 8 1.28 -2.40 -10.33
CA LEU A 8 0.46 -3.05 -11.35
C LEU A 8 0.42 -4.58 -11.10
N PRO A 9 -0.67 -5.26 -11.48
CA PRO A 9 -0.70 -6.71 -11.51
C PRO A 9 0.33 -7.24 -12.52
N VAL A 10 0.95 -8.37 -12.19
CA VAL A 10 1.92 -9.05 -13.07
C VAL A 10 1.21 -9.62 -14.30
N ASP A 11 0.06 -10.26 -14.07
CA ASP A 11 -0.74 -10.87 -15.13
C ASP A 11 -1.76 -9.86 -15.69
N HIS A 12 -1.78 -9.75 -17.02
CA HIS A 12 -2.77 -8.98 -17.76
C HIS A 12 -4.19 -9.55 -17.58
N GLY A 13 -5.21 -8.71 -17.79
CA GLY A 13 -6.63 -9.07 -17.70
C GLY A 13 -7.19 -9.27 -16.29
N GLN A 14 -6.41 -8.95 -15.24
CA GLN A 14 -6.81 -9.10 -13.84
C GLN A 14 -7.19 -7.76 -13.17
N GLY A 15 -7.44 -6.72 -13.96
CA GLY A 15 -7.67 -5.35 -13.50
C GLY A 15 -6.44 -4.45 -13.69
N GLY A 16 -6.56 -3.20 -13.25
CA GLY A 16 -5.51 -2.19 -13.35
C GLY A 16 -4.64 -2.11 -12.10
N GLY A 17 -3.97 -0.98 -11.94
CA GLY A 17 -3.10 -0.69 -10.81
C GLY A 17 -3.83 -0.41 -9.50
N LEU A 18 -3.06 -0.33 -8.41
CA LEU A 18 -3.59 -0.06 -7.08
C LEU A 18 -4.07 1.39 -6.95
N THR A 19 -5.20 1.55 -6.27
CA THR A 19 -5.89 2.81 -6.05
C THR A 19 -6.58 2.82 -4.69
N LEU A 20 -7.30 3.88 -4.38
CA LEU A 20 -8.11 4.01 -3.17
C LEU A 20 -9.58 3.80 -3.49
N LEU A 21 -10.21 2.88 -2.75
CA LEU A 21 -11.62 2.55 -2.91
C LEU A 21 -12.35 2.62 -1.57
N PRO A 22 -13.59 3.14 -1.53
CA PRO A 22 -14.44 2.96 -0.36
C PRO A 22 -14.84 1.49 -0.25
N LYS A 23 -15.09 1.03 0.98
CA LYS A 23 -15.55 -0.35 1.20
C LYS A 23 -16.90 -0.63 0.52
N ASN A 24 -17.77 0.37 0.50
CA ASN A 24 -19.10 0.28 -0.11
C ASN A 24 -19.55 1.65 -0.64
N ASN A 25 -20.61 1.66 -1.44
CA ASN A 25 -21.12 2.88 -2.07
C ASN A 25 -21.86 3.81 -1.10
N THR A 26 -22.04 3.40 0.16
CA THR A 26 -22.80 4.16 1.17
C THR A 26 -21.92 5.02 2.07
N ALA A 27 -20.63 4.67 2.23
CA ALA A 27 -19.67 5.41 3.04
C ALA A 27 -18.41 5.68 2.23
N LEU A 28 -18.12 6.95 1.99
CA LEU A 28 -16.96 7.39 1.20
C LEU A 28 -15.62 7.32 1.96
N CYS A 29 -15.69 7.29 3.30
CA CYS A 29 -14.54 7.11 4.19
C CYS A 29 -14.89 6.07 5.27
N PRO A 30 -13.90 5.31 5.78
CA PRO A 30 -12.49 5.29 5.38
C PRO A 30 -12.28 4.69 3.97
N LEU A 31 -11.17 5.05 3.34
CA LEU A 31 -10.73 4.45 2.08
C LEU A 31 -9.76 3.30 2.36
N TYR A 32 -9.77 2.33 1.46
CA TYR A 32 -8.92 1.15 1.50
C TYR A 32 -8.11 1.06 0.21
N VAL A 33 -6.97 0.39 0.31
CA VAL A 33 -6.18 0.01 -0.86
C VAL A 33 -6.98 -1.03 -1.64
N GLY A 34 -7.27 -0.72 -2.89
CA GLY A 34 -7.97 -1.59 -3.81
C GLY A 34 -7.29 -1.63 -5.17
N GLN A 35 -7.72 -2.54 -6.02
CA GLN A 35 -7.25 -2.64 -7.40
C GLN A 35 -8.28 -2.02 -8.33
N ALA A 36 -7.85 -1.20 -9.28
CA ALA A 36 -8.73 -0.67 -10.31
C ALA A 36 -9.34 -1.80 -11.15
N THR A 37 -10.60 -1.67 -11.52
CA THR A 37 -11.28 -2.66 -12.39
C THR A 37 -10.91 -2.51 -13.86
N ASP A 38 -10.57 -1.28 -14.27
CA ASP A 38 -10.12 -0.96 -15.62
C ASP A 38 -8.63 -1.31 -15.77
N GLU A 39 -8.30 -2.19 -16.70
CA GLU A 39 -6.94 -2.66 -16.96
C GLU A 39 -6.01 -1.55 -17.46
N ASP A 40 -6.55 -0.58 -18.19
CA ASP A 40 -5.77 0.56 -18.71
C ASP A 40 -5.45 1.59 -17.60
N SER A 41 -6.12 1.49 -16.45
CA SER A 41 -5.86 2.35 -15.31
C SER A 41 -4.58 1.96 -14.59
N LYS A 42 -3.64 2.89 -14.50
CA LYS A 42 -2.42 2.73 -13.69
C LYS A 42 -2.69 2.84 -12.18
N GLY A 43 -3.89 3.25 -11.78
CA GLY A 43 -4.22 3.56 -10.40
C GLY A 43 -3.55 4.86 -9.91
N LEU A 44 -3.21 4.90 -8.63
CA LEU A 44 -2.57 6.04 -7.98
C LEU A 44 -1.09 5.76 -7.74
N PRO A 45 -0.21 6.77 -7.91
CA PRO A 45 1.21 6.59 -7.62
C PRO A 45 1.45 6.42 -6.11
N VAL A 46 2.45 5.62 -5.77
CA VAL A 46 2.95 5.44 -4.41
C VAL A 46 4.40 5.90 -4.27
N LYS A 47 4.75 6.29 -3.05
CA LYS A 47 6.11 6.48 -2.58
C LYS A 47 6.45 5.43 -1.52
N PHE A 48 7.68 4.97 -1.55
CA PHE A 48 8.24 4.05 -0.56
C PHE A 48 9.21 4.78 0.35
N PHE A 49 9.04 4.56 1.65
CA PHE A 49 9.87 5.14 2.69
C PHE A 49 10.47 4.02 3.54
N PRO A 50 11.75 3.65 3.32
CA PRO A 50 12.42 2.65 4.13
C PRO A 50 12.43 3.03 5.62
N VAL A 51 12.43 2.02 6.48
CA VAL A 51 12.53 2.18 7.94
C VAL A 51 13.78 2.93 8.37
N ASP A 52 14.87 2.75 7.63
CA ASP A 52 16.11 3.52 7.73
C ASP A 52 16.09 4.67 6.70
N PRO A 53 15.90 5.93 7.12
CA PRO A 53 15.83 7.07 6.21
C PRO A 53 17.14 7.34 5.45
N GLU A 54 18.27 6.81 5.90
CA GLU A 54 19.58 6.97 5.24
C GLU A 54 19.71 6.05 4.01
N GLN A 55 18.83 5.06 3.87
CA GLN A 55 18.83 4.16 2.72
C GLN A 55 18.34 4.85 1.45
N ASN A 56 19.25 4.97 0.48
CA ASN A 56 18.96 5.54 -0.83
C ASN A 56 18.37 4.54 -1.83
N LEU A 57 18.44 3.24 -1.52
CA LEU A 57 17.91 2.16 -2.35
C LEU A 57 16.82 1.41 -1.60
N LEU A 58 15.72 1.10 -2.29
CA LEU A 58 14.66 0.24 -1.77
C LEU A 58 15.15 -1.22 -1.80
N ALA A 59 15.63 -1.72 -0.66
CA ALA A 59 16.05 -3.11 -0.51
C ALA A 59 14.84 -4.05 -0.35
N LEU A 60 14.99 -5.29 -0.84
CA LEU A 60 13.98 -6.33 -0.59
C LEU A 60 14.00 -6.74 0.88
N ALA A 61 12.84 -7.18 1.38
CA ALA A 61 12.64 -7.62 2.76
C ALA A 61 13.11 -6.61 3.83
N THR A 62 13.06 -5.32 3.49
CA THR A 62 13.26 -4.22 4.44
C THR A 62 11.95 -3.49 4.65
N ASP A 63 11.63 -3.24 5.92
CA ASP A 63 10.38 -2.61 6.30
C ASP A 63 10.29 -1.22 5.70
N VAL A 64 9.16 -0.94 5.05
CA VAL A 64 8.87 0.33 4.40
C VAL A 64 7.46 0.78 4.76
N ASN A 65 7.28 2.09 4.90
CA ASN A 65 5.96 2.68 4.74
C ASN A 65 5.67 2.87 3.25
N ILE A 66 4.40 2.66 2.89
CA ILE A 66 3.88 2.88 1.54
C ILE A 66 2.85 4.00 1.67
N GLU A 67 2.96 5.02 0.84
CA GLU A 67 2.05 6.17 0.86
C GLU A 67 1.59 6.47 -0.57
N PHE A 68 0.28 6.67 -0.77
CA PHE A 68 -0.20 7.19 -2.05
C PHE A 68 0.11 8.68 -2.17
N ASP A 69 0.70 9.09 -3.29
CA ASP A 69 0.95 10.49 -3.64
C ASP A 69 -0.30 11.07 -4.32
N ALA A 70 -1.38 11.20 -3.54
CA ALA A 70 -2.68 11.66 -4.02
C ALA A 70 -3.46 12.39 -2.92
N ALA A 71 -4.25 13.39 -3.32
CA ALA A 71 -5.22 14.02 -2.43
C ALA A 71 -6.47 13.15 -2.30
N THR A 72 -7.07 13.09 -1.11
CA THR A 72 -8.31 12.34 -0.86
C THR A 72 -9.32 13.22 -0.11
N ILE A 73 -10.59 12.86 -0.20
CA ILE A 73 -11.67 13.50 0.57
C ILE A 73 -11.66 13.12 2.05
N CYS A 74 -10.98 12.02 2.40
CA CYS A 74 -10.81 11.63 3.78
C CYS A 74 -9.69 12.47 4.38
N ILE A 75 -9.98 13.19 5.46
CA ILE A 75 -9.03 14.07 6.17
C ILE A 75 -8.12 13.18 7.04
N THR A 76 -7.32 12.36 6.39
CA THR A 76 -6.39 11.41 7.00
C THR A 76 -5.18 11.23 6.08
N SER A 77 -4.10 10.66 6.61
CA SER A 77 -2.91 10.37 5.79
C SER A 77 -3.22 9.31 4.74
N THR A 78 -2.46 9.31 3.65
CA THR A 78 -2.51 8.24 2.64
C THR A 78 -1.49 7.13 2.89
N VAL A 79 -0.86 7.14 4.07
CA VAL A 79 0.05 6.09 4.52
C VAL A 79 -0.75 4.84 4.79
N TRP A 80 -0.27 3.73 4.23
CA TRP A 80 -0.92 2.43 4.36
C TRP A 80 -0.83 1.93 5.80
N SER A 81 -1.90 1.29 6.26
CA SER A 81 -1.95 0.61 7.54
C SER A 81 -2.78 -0.65 7.45
N LEU A 82 -2.34 -1.73 8.09
CA LEU A 82 -3.12 -2.94 8.23
C LEU A 82 -4.24 -2.70 9.25
N THR A 83 -5.47 -2.82 8.79
CA THR A 83 -6.69 -2.65 9.59
C THR A 83 -7.36 -4.00 9.81
N PHE A 84 -8.02 -4.14 10.96
CA PHE A 84 -8.83 -5.32 11.27
C PHE A 84 -10.30 -4.95 11.19
N GLU A 85 -11.04 -5.70 10.38
CA GLU A 85 -12.48 -5.53 10.26
C GLU A 85 -13.19 -6.52 11.19
N GLU A 86 -13.67 -6.03 12.33
CA GLU A 86 -14.31 -6.87 13.35
C GLU A 86 -15.50 -7.69 12.82
N GLY A 87 -16.33 -7.09 11.97
CA GLY A 87 -17.54 -7.73 11.47
C GLY A 87 -17.28 -8.94 10.57
N THR A 88 -16.14 -9.00 9.89
CA THR A 88 -15.79 -10.13 8.99
C THR A 88 -14.56 -10.90 9.43
N GLY A 89 -13.84 -10.41 10.43
CA GLY A 89 -12.53 -10.93 10.85
C GLY A 89 -11.43 -10.76 9.80
N ARG A 90 -11.67 -9.98 8.74
CA ARG A 90 -10.71 -9.81 7.64
C ARG A 90 -9.69 -8.73 7.99
N ARG A 91 -8.46 -8.94 7.54
CA ARG A 91 -7.42 -7.93 7.54
C ARG A 91 -7.42 -7.23 6.19
N LEU A 92 -7.53 -5.91 6.21
CA LEU A 92 -7.58 -5.07 5.02
C LEU A 92 -6.47 -4.04 5.10
N VAL A 93 -5.94 -3.61 3.96
CA VAL A 93 -5.01 -2.48 3.93
C VAL A 93 -5.83 -1.20 3.75
N GLY A 94 -5.81 -0.37 4.79
CA GLY A 94 -6.45 0.95 4.81
C GLY A 94 -5.43 2.07 4.63
N ILE A 95 -5.92 3.30 4.60
CA ILE A 95 -5.11 4.50 4.79
C ILE A 95 -5.35 5.12 6.18
N GLY A 96 -4.54 6.09 6.56
CA GLY A 96 -4.56 6.74 7.87
C GLY A 96 -3.44 6.28 8.81
N GLY A 97 -2.44 5.59 8.30
CA GLY A 97 -1.23 5.23 9.04
C GLY A 97 -0.35 6.45 9.36
N THR A 98 0.70 6.22 10.14
CA THR A 98 1.69 7.25 10.49
C THR A 98 2.97 6.95 9.73
N LEU A 99 3.51 7.96 9.04
CA LEU A 99 4.81 7.88 8.38
C LEU A 99 5.93 7.87 9.43
N GLY A 100 6.87 6.93 9.31
CA GLY A 100 8.02 6.78 10.18
C GLY A 100 7.68 6.31 11.59
N ASN A 101 8.52 6.70 12.56
CA ASN A 101 8.41 6.32 13.98
C ASN A 101 8.32 4.79 14.19
N PRO A 102 9.31 4.00 13.73
CA PRO A 102 9.26 2.55 13.89
C PRO A 102 9.19 2.16 15.37
N GLY A 103 8.18 1.37 15.72
CA GLY A 103 7.94 0.94 17.08
C GLY A 103 6.58 0.28 17.25
N ARG A 104 6.26 -0.14 18.47
CA ARG A 104 5.03 -0.88 18.80
C ARG A 104 3.75 -0.17 18.36
N GLU A 105 3.75 1.15 18.37
CA GLU A 105 2.58 1.98 18.03
C GLU A 105 2.34 2.08 16.52
N THR A 106 3.35 1.83 15.68
CA THR A 106 3.27 1.95 14.21
C THR A 106 3.41 0.61 13.50
N LEU A 107 3.43 -0.52 14.22
CA LEU A 107 3.62 -1.86 13.65
C LEU A 107 2.71 -2.13 12.45
N SER A 108 1.44 -1.70 12.51
CA SER A 108 0.50 -1.92 11.41
C SER A 108 0.82 -1.14 10.13
N ASN A 109 1.75 -0.16 10.17
CA ASN A 109 2.08 0.72 9.04
C ASN A 109 3.29 0.22 8.22
N TRP A 110 3.93 -0.87 8.65
CA TRP A 110 5.16 -1.37 8.04
C TRP A 110 4.89 -2.59 7.16
N PHE A 111 5.38 -2.52 5.93
CA PHE A 111 5.25 -3.55 4.91
C PHE A 111 6.62 -3.89 4.35
N ASN A 112 6.73 -5.05 3.73
CA ASN A 112 7.94 -5.56 3.12
C ASN A 112 7.68 -5.90 1.65
N ILE A 113 8.57 -5.51 0.76
CA ILE A 113 8.53 -5.96 -0.64
C ILE A 113 9.44 -7.16 -0.77
N GLN A 114 8.91 -8.26 -1.28
CA GLN A 114 9.66 -9.49 -1.50
C GLN A 114 9.48 -9.96 -2.92
N LYS A 115 10.42 -10.78 -3.39
CA LYS A 115 10.25 -11.48 -4.66
C LYS A 115 9.07 -12.45 -4.57
N ALA A 116 8.23 -12.43 -5.60
CA ALA A 116 7.16 -13.41 -5.79
C ALA A 116 7.60 -14.42 -6.84
N GLY A 117 7.33 -15.72 -6.62
CA GLY A 117 7.66 -16.75 -7.60
C GLY A 117 9.13 -16.81 -8.03
N SER A 118 9.36 -17.27 -9.26
CA SER A 118 10.68 -17.41 -9.88
C SER A 118 10.93 -16.43 -11.03
N GLY A 119 9.95 -15.59 -11.39
CA GLY A 119 10.08 -14.60 -12.46
C GLY A 119 11.07 -13.49 -12.14
N GLU A 120 11.43 -12.69 -13.15
CA GLU A 120 12.44 -11.63 -13.02
C GLU A 120 11.88 -10.37 -12.34
N TYR A 121 10.61 -10.05 -12.58
CA TYR A 121 9.97 -8.80 -12.14
C TYR A 121 8.74 -9.00 -11.25
N ASP A 122 8.63 -10.18 -10.66
CA ASP A 122 7.49 -10.58 -9.85
C ASP A 122 7.77 -10.23 -8.39
N TYR A 123 6.92 -9.38 -7.81
CA TYR A 123 7.04 -8.96 -6.41
C TYR A 123 5.71 -9.10 -5.68
N LYS A 124 5.80 -9.25 -4.36
CA LYS A 124 4.66 -9.26 -3.45
C LYS A 124 4.90 -8.30 -2.30
N ILE A 125 3.81 -7.69 -1.83
CA ILE A 125 3.79 -6.88 -0.61
C ILE A 125 3.42 -7.81 0.54
N VAL A 126 4.25 -7.82 1.58
CA VAL A 126 4.13 -8.68 2.75
C VAL A 126 3.94 -7.80 3.98
N PHE A 127 3.07 -8.22 4.88
CA PHE A 127 2.97 -7.65 6.20
C PHE A 127 3.56 -8.63 7.21
N CYS A 128 4.73 -8.32 7.76
CA CYS A 128 5.38 -9.05 8.84
C CYS A 128 6.46 -8.15 9.49
N PRO A 129 6.05 -7.08 10.20
CA PRO A 129 6.97 -6.23 10.96
C PRO A 129 7.57 -6.95 12.17
#